data_AF-A0A1V4YNA4-F1
#
_entry.id   AF-A0A1V4YNA4-F1
#
_cell.length_a   1.000
_cell.length_b   1.000
_cell.length_c   1.000
_cell.angle_alpha   90.00
_cell.angle_beta   90.00
_cell.angle_gamma   90.00
#
_symmetry.space_group_name_H-M   'P 1'
#
loop_
_entity.id
_entity.type
_entity.pdbx_description
1 polymer ?
#
loop_
_entity_poly.entity_id
_entity_poly.type
_entity_poly.pdbx_seq_one_letter_code
_entity_poly.pdbx_strand_id
1 'polypeptide(L)'
;MEKMLEFWFRFEKTNPNETIAIEERFDLSINGSPFTGFIDRLDRTPTGDYIVIDYKTNKTPYTKNELKEDVQIALYCLAVKEKYGKLPVKAGHMYVHPNVAKLTLIDIEAKNVDTVLEKVKEAVEGILDEDFKLKVQPNCYFCDYKGICEWL
;
A
#
# COMPACT_ATOMS: atom_id res chain seq x y z
N MET A 1 23.60 -0.62 0.39
CA MET A 1 22.90 0.26 -0.57
C MET A 1 23.12 -0.22 -2.00
N GLU A 2 24.36 -0.38 -2.45
CA GLU A 2 24.70 -0.88 -3.81
C GLU A 2 23.94 -2.16 -4.21
N LYS A 3 23.99 -3.21 -3.38
CA LYS A 3 23.24 -4.46 -3.63
C LYS A 3 21.71 -4.32 -3.68
N MET A 4 21.14 -3.29 -3.04
CA MET A 4 19.69 -3.03 -3.11
C MET A 4 19.32 -2.46 -4.48
N LEU A 5 20.16 -1.55 -4.97
CA LEU A 5 19.98 -0.91 -6.27
C LEU A 5 20.18 -1.90 -7.41
N GLU A 6 21.06 -2.90 -7.28
CA GLU A 6 21.24 -3.93 -8.31
C GLU A 6 19.94 -4.63 -8.71
N PHE A 7 19.12 -5.02 -7.73
CA PHE A 7 17.84 -5.68 -7.99
C PHE A 7 16.88 -4.73 -8.73
N TRP A 8 16.78 -3.48 -8.25
CA TRP A 8 15.96 -2.46 -8.87
C TRP A 8 16.39 -2.14 -10.30
N PHE A 9 17.70 -1.98 -10.57
CA PHE A 9 18.23 -1.73 -11.91
C PHE A 9 17.95 -2.89 -12.88
N ARG A 10 18.04 -4.14 -12.40
CA ARG A 10 17.69 -5.32 -13.22
C ARG A 10 16.20 -5.33 -13.55
N PHE A 11 15.35 -5.02 -12.57
CA PHE A 11 13.92 -4.85 -12.81
C PHE A 11 13.69 -3.76 -13.86
N GLU A 12 14.24 -2.56 -13.70
CA GLU A 12 14.01 -1.44 -14.61
C GLU A 12 14.45 -1.75 -16.04
N LYS A 13 15.60 -2.42 -16.21
CA LYS A 13 16.10 -2.80 -17.53
C LYS A 13 15.22 -3.82 -18.26
N THR A 14 14.47 -4.62 -17.52
CA THR A 14 13.64 -5.71 -18.05
C THR A 14 12.14 -5.42 -18.00
N ASN A 15 11.75 -4.32 -17.34
CA ASN A 15 10.35 -3.90 -17.22
C ASN A 15 9.84 -3.43 -18.59
N PRO A 16 8.83 -4.08 -19.18
CA PRO A 16 8.26 -3.65 -20.45
C PRO A 16 7.27 -2.47 -20.27
N ASN A 17 6.96 -2.11 -19.03
CA ASN A 17 6.01 -1.06 -18.71
C ASN A 17 6.69 0.31 -18.71
N GLU A 18 5.90 1.34 -18.98
CA GLU A 18 6.33 2.73 -18.88
C GLU A 18 6.04 3.27 -17.48
N THR A 19 7.07 3.76 -16.79
CA THR A 19 6.87 4.51 -15.54
C THR A 19 6.24 5.85 -15.84
N ILE A 20 4.96 6.03 -15.50
CA ILE A 20 4.22 7.26 -15.81
C ILE A 20 4.16 8.23 -14.63
N ALA A 21 4.37 7.75 -13.40
CA ALA A 21 4.45 8.61 -12.22
C ALA A 21 5.34 7.99 -11.12
N ILE A 22 5.97 8.87 -10.35
CA ILE A 22 6.82 8.55 -9.19
C ILE A 22 6.49 9.57 -8.11
N GLU A 23 6.37 9.12 -6.85
CA GLU A 23 5.98 9.97 -5.70
C GLU A 23 4.73 10.81 -6.02
N GLU A 24 3.73 10.15 -6.61
CA GLU A 24 2.56 10.83 -7.10
C GLU A 24 1.60 11.13 -5.96
N ARG A 25 1.45 12.42 -5.65
CA ARG A 25 0.46 12.86 -4.67
C ARG A 25 -0.96 12.47 -5.10
N PHE A 26 -1.72 11.96 -4.13
CA PHE A 26 -3.18 11.84 -4.23
C PHE A 26 -3.88 12.53 -3.07
N ASP A 27 -5.10 12.97 -3.34
CA ASP A 27 -6.03 13.51 -2.38
C ASP A 27 -7.37 12.81 -2.63
N LEU A 28 -7.84 12.05 -1.64
CA LEU A 28 -9.07 11.26 -1.66
C LEU A 28 -10.02 11.77 -0.58
N SER A 29 -11.32 11.56 -0.79
CA SER A 29 -12.33 11.75 0.24
C SER A 29 -13.10 10.44 0.43
N ILE A 30 -13.07 9.88 1.64
CA ILE A 30 -13.76 8.65 2.00
C ILE A 30 -14.72 9.00 3.13
N ASN A 31 -16.02 8.86 2.89
CA ASN A 31 -17.09 9.31 3.82
C ASN A 31 -16.88 10.76 4.32
N GLY A 32 -16.46 11.66 3.43
CA GLY A 32 -16.20 13.07 3.77
C GLY A 32 -14.88 13.31 4.51
N SER A 33 -14.17 12.26 4.92
CA SER A 33 -12.85 12.38 5.57
C SER A 33 -11.74 12.42 4.53
N PRO A 34 -10.76 13.35 4.65
CA PRO A 34 -9.66 13.48 3.71
C PRO A 34 -8.60 12.39 3.94
N PHE A 35 -8.15 11.79 2.84
CA PHE A 35 -7.01 10.86 2.81
C PHE A 35 -6.00 11.37 1.79
N THR A 36 -4.79 11.66 2.24
CA THR A 36 -3.72 12.19 1.38
C THR A 36 -2.48 11.33 1.49
N GLY A 37 -1.77 11.14 0.39
CA GLY A 37 -0.53 10.37 0.38
C GLY A 37 0.19 10.47 -0.94
N PHE A 38 1.18 9.60 -1.13
CA PHE A 38 2.01 9.55 -2.33
C PHE A 38 2.11 8.10 -2.80
N ILE A 39 1.82 7.86 -4.08
CA ILE A 39 2.08 6.57 -4.71
C ILE A 39 3.56 6.55 -5.11
N ASP A 40 4.35 5.66 -4.53
CA ASP A 40 5.78 5.53 -4.82
C ASP A 40 6.07 5.43 -6.32
N ARG A 41 5.34 4.53 -7.01
CA ARG A 41 5.48 4.32 -8.46
C ARG A 41 4.18 3.82 -9.10
N LEU A 42 3.87 4.40 -10.26
CA LEU A 42 2.80 3.98 -11.15
C LEU A 42 3.36 3.67 -12.53
N ASP A 43 3.17 2.43 -12.96
CA ASP A 43 3.53 1.93 -14.28
C ASP A 43 2.29 1.82 -15.17
N ARG A 44 2.48 2.05 -16.48
CA ARG A 44 1.51 1.78 -17.55
C ARG A 44 2.01 0.62 -18.43
N THR A 45 1.20 -0.42 -18.57
CA THR A 45 1.51 -1.56 -19.43
C THR A 45 1.41 -1.18 -20.92
N PRO A 46 1.98 -1.98 -21.84
CA PRO A 46 1.78 -1.78 -23.28
C PRO A 46 0.30 -1.83 -23.73
N THR A 47 -0.58 -2.49 -22.96
CA THR A 47 -2.03 -2.52 -23.20
C THR A 47 -2.76 -1.31 -22.64
N GLY A 48 -2.05 -0.39 -21.97
CA GLY A 48 -2.61 0.81 -21.36
C GLY A 48 -3.24 0.58 -19.98
N ASP A 49 -2.92 -0.51 -19.29
CA ASP A 49 -3.36 -0.80 -17.94
C ASP A 49 -2.36 -0.30 -16.90
N TYR A 50 -2.80 -0.11 -15.66
CA TYR A 50 -1.96 0.45 -14.60
C TYR A 50 -1.46 -0.62 -13.63
N ILE A 51 -0.23 -0.45 -13.17
CA ILE A 51 0.39 -1.26 -12.12
C ILE A 51 0.97 -0.34 -11.04
N VAL A 52 0.53 -0.54 -9.81
CA VAL A 52 1.07 0.17 -8.64
C VAL A 52 2.21 -0.63 -8.02
N ILE A 53 3.33 0.02 -7.75
CA ILE A 53 4.48 -0.58 -7.06
C ILE A 53 4.86 0.32 -5.88
N ASP A 54 4.85 -0.24 -4.68
CA ASP A 54 5.37 0.40 -3.47
C ASP A 54 6.69 -0.27 -3.05
N TYR A 55 7.70 0.54 -2.72
CA TYR A 55 9.04 0.05 -2.43
C TYR A 55 9.20 -0.23 -0.94
N LYS A 56 9.59 -1.46 -0.61
CA LYS A 56 9.81 -1.88 0.78
C LYS A 56 11.27 -2.26 1.03
N THR A 57 11.82 -1.83 2.16
CA THR A 57 13.21 -2.08 2.56
C THR A 57 13.36 -3.09 3.70
N ASN A 58 12.24 -3.54 4.28
CA ASN A 58 12.23 -4.52 5.37
C ASN A 58 12.49 -5.95 4.85
N LYS A 59 12.83 -6.86 5.77
CA LYS A 59 13.22 -8.25 5.47
C LYS A 59 12.04 -9.23 5.39
N THR A 60 10.84 -8.82 5.79
CA THR A 60 9.68 -9.70 5.90
C THR A 60 8.66 -9.31 4.84
N PRO A 61 8.64 -10.00 3.69
CA PRO A 61 7.70 -9.68 2.64
C PRO A 61 6.29 -10.12 3.01
N TYR A 62 5.30 -9.30 2.65
CA TYR A 62 3.90 -9.68 2.74
C TYR A 62 3.62 -10.80 1.75
N THR A 63 2.79 -11.74 2.20
CA THR A 63 2.14 -12.72 1.34
C THR A 63 1.12 -12.03 0.43
N LYS A 64 0.70 -12.72 -0.63
CA LYS A 64 -0.36 -12.22 -1.52
C LYS A 64 -1.68 -11.99 -0.78
N ASN A 65 -1.99 -12.79 0.24
CA ASN A 65 -3.23 -12.61 1.00
C ASN A 65 -3.15 -11.38 1.90
N GLU A 66 -2.00 -11.13 2.54
CA GLU A 66 -1.80 -9.88 3.30
C GLU A 66 -1.89 -8.66 2.40
N LEU A 67 -1.31 -8.68 1.19
CA LEU A 67 -1.43 -7.60 0.21
C LEU A 67 -2.88 -7.32 -0.22
N LYS A 68 -3.74 -8.34 -0.27
CA LYS A 68 -5.16 -8.17 -0.64
C LYS A 68 -5.95 -7.44 0.44
N GLU A 69 -5.49 -7.52 1.69
CA GLU A 69 -6.12 -6.89 2.86
C GLU A 69 -5.40 -5.59 3.26
N ASP A 70 -4.38 -5.18 2.50
CA ASP A 70 -3.54 -4.04 2.84
C ASP A 70 -4.23 -2.71 2.52
N VAL A 71 -4.37 -1.87 3.54
CA VAL A 71 -5.03 -0.55 3.46
C VAL A 71 -4.28 0.38 2.51
N GLN A 72 -2.94 0.36 2.52
CA GLN A 72 -2.13 1.24 1.67
C GLN A 72 -2.36 0.91 0.19
N ILE A 73 -2.31 -0.38 -0.16
CA ILE A 73 -2.59 -0.87 -1.52
C ILE A 73 -4.01 -0.51 -1.97
N ALA A 74 -5.02 -0.69 -1.11
CA ALA A 74 -6.40 -0.34 -1.44
C ALA A 74 -6.58 1.16 -1.71
N LEU A 75 -5.99 2.02 -0.88
CA LEU A 75 -6.02 3.48 -1.06
C LEU A 75 -5.30 3.89 -2.35
N TYR A 76 -4.16 3.29 -2.68
CA TYR A 76 -3.45 3.58 -3.94
C TYR A 76 -4.28 3.16 -5.15
N CYS A 77 -4.94 2.00 -5.10
CA CYS A 77 -5.83 1.56 -6.18
C CYS A 77 -7.00 2.54 -6.38
N LEU A 78 -7.60 3.02 -5.29
CA LEU A 78 -8.66 4.04 -5.35
C LEU A 78 -8.14 5.36 -5.92
N ALA A 79 -6.96 5.82 -5.49
CA ALA A 79 -6.32 7.03 -6.01
C ALA A 79 -6.07 6.93 -7.53
N VAL A 80 -5.57 5.80 -8.01
CA VAL A 80 -5.39 5.56 -9.44
C VAL A 80 -6.73 5.59 -10.16
N LYS A 81 -7.77 4.98 -9.60
CA LYS A 81 -9.12 5.00 -10.20
C LYS A 81 -9.69 6.41 -10.34
N GLU A 82 -9.61 7.22 -9.29
CA GLU A 82 -10.09 8.61 -9.30
C GLU A 82 -9.33 9.47 -10.32
N LYS A 83 -8.00 9.30 -10.39
CA LYS A 83 -7.14 10.13 -11.24
C LYS A 83 -7.12 9.70 -12.71
N TYR A 84 -7.18 8.39 -12.96
CA TYR A 84 -6.99 7.80 -14.29
C TYR A 84 -8.21 7.06 -14.84
N GLY A 85 -9.34 7.10 -14.12
CA GLY A 85 -10.64 6.61 -14.59
C GLY A 85 -10.84 5.09 -14.52
N LYS A 86 -9.83 4.31 -14.11
CA LYS A 86 -9.95 2.86 -13.89
C LYS A 86 -8.99 2.36 -12.82
N LEU A 87 -9.37 1.25 -12.17
CA LEU A 87 -8.48 0.57 -11.23
C LEU A 87 -7.21 0.06 -11.94
N PRO A 88 -6.07 -0.01 -11.24
CA PRO A 88 -4.93 -0.76 -11.73
C PRO A 88 -5.28 -2.24 -11.85
N VAL A 89 -4.65 -2.94 -12.80
CA VAL A 89 -4.85 -4.40 -12.94
C VAL A 89 -4.02 -5.18 -11.91
N LYS A 90 -2.92 -4.59 -11.45
CA LYS A 90 -2.04 -5.16 -10.43
C LYS A 90 -1.55 -4.10 -9.47
N ALA A 91 -1.33 -4.50 -8.22
CA ALA A 91 -0.61 -3.68 -7.24
C ALA A 91 0.21 -4.56 -6.31
N GLY A 92 1.20 -4.00 -5.64
CA GLY A 92 1.91 -4.68 -4.56
C GLY A 92 3.25 -4.07 -4.23
N HIS A 93 4.09 -4.87 -3.58
CA HIS A 93 5.35 -4.42 -3.01
C HIS A 93 6.56 -4.92 -3.81
N MET A 94 7.54 -4.04 -3.97
CA MET A 94 8.90 -4.39 -4.39
C MET A 94 9.85 -4.31 -3.19
N TYR A 95 10.26 -5.48 -2.70
CA TYR A 95 11.24 -5.61 -1.63
C TYR A 95 12.65 -5.50 -2.20
N VAL A 96 13.33 -4.38 -1.94
CA VAL A 96 14.70 -4.11 -2.43
C VAL A 96 15.79 -4.58 -1.47
N HIS A 97 15.43 -5.12 -0.31
CA HIS A 97 16.39 -5.66 0.65
C HIS A 97 17.22 -6.82 0.03
N PRO A 98 18.56 -6.88 0.15
CA PRO A 98 19.38 -7.84 -0.61
C PRO A 98 19.08 -9.32 -0.32
N ASN A 99 18.65 -9.64 0.91
CA ASN A 99 18.30 -11.01 1.30
C ASN A 99 16.88 -11.43 0.89
N VAL A 100 16.08 -10.52 0.30
CA VAL A 100 14.68 -10.76 -0.08
C VAL A 100 14.50 -10.52 -1.57
N ALA A 101 14.93 -9.35 -2.06
CA ALA A 101 15.00 -8.95 -3.48
C ALA A 101 13.86 -9.53 -4.34
N LYS A 102 12.63 -9.05 -4.11
CA LYS A 102 11.41 -9.68 -4.63
C LYS A 102 10.33 -8.66 -4.97
N LEU A 103 9.78 -8.76 -6.18
CA LEU A 103 8.53 -8.10 -6.56
C LEU A 103 7.36 -9.06 -6.30
N THR A 104 6.39 -8.62 -5.51
CA THR A 104 5.15 -9.37 -5.24
C THR A 104 3.96 -8.52 -5.65
N LEU A 105 3.31 -8.90 -6.74
CA LEU A 105 2.09 -8.29 -7.23
C LEU A 105 0.89 -9.22 -7.01
N ILE A 106 -0.26 -8.61 -6.74
CA ILE A 106 -1.57 -9.23 -6.72
C ILE A 106 -2.41 -8.68 -7.88
N ASP A 107 -3.30 -9.50 -8.41
CA ASP A 107 -4.36 -9.03 -9.30
C ASP A 107 -5.40 -8.27 -8.48
N ILE A 108 -5.85 -7.13 -9.02
CA ILE A 108 -6.77 -6.24 -8.31
C ILE A 108 -8.20 -6.53 -8.75
N GLU A 109 -9.03 -6.77 -7.75
CA GLU A 109 -10.48 -6.95 -7.90
C GLU A 109 -11.16 -5.83 -7.12
N ALA A 110 -12.12 -5.14 -7.74
CA ALA A 110 -12.85 -4.04 -7.10
C ALA A 110 -13.43 -4.44 -5.73
N LYS A 111 -13.99 -5.66 -5.64
CA LYS A 111 -14.54 -6.21 -4.39
C LYS A 111 -13.54 -6.23 -3.24
N ASN A 112 -12.26 -6.56 -3.50
CA ASN A 112 -11.25 -6.62 -2.45
C ASN A 112 -10.90 -5.21 -1.97
N VAL A 113 -10.75 -4.27 -2.91
CA VAL A 113 -10.53 -2.85 -2.60
C VAL A 113 -11.68 -2.31 -1.76
N ASP A 114 -12.93 -2.53 -2.19
CA ASP A 114 -14.12 -2.08 -1.48
C ASP A 114 -14.20 -2.67 -0.06
N THR A 115 -13.88 -3.96 0.10
CA THR A 115 -13.87 -4.63 1.41
C THR A 115 -12.86 -3.99 2.38
N VAL A 116 -11.68 -3.63 1.89
CA VAL A 116 -10.66 -2.94 2.71
C VAL A 116 -11.10 -1.52 3.03
N LEU A 117 -11.74 -0.83 2.09
CA LEU A 117 -12.27 0.53 2.31
C LEU A 117 -13.39 0.56 3.36
N GLU A 118 -14.22 -0.47 3.48
CA GLU A 118 -15.19 -0.56 4.58
C GLU A 118 -14.50 -0.60 5.95
N LYS A 119 -13.40 -1.36 6.08
CA LYS A 119 -12.59 -1.36 7.33
C LYS A 119 -11.97 0.00 7.63
N VAL A 120 -11.59 0.75 6.59
CA VAL A 120 -11.09 2.12 6.74
C VAL A 120 -12.20 3.04 7.25
N LYS A 121 -13.42 2.93 6.71
CA LYS A 121 -14.58 3.72 7.17
C LYS A 121 -14.91 3.43 8.62
N GLU A 122 -14.98 2.15 9.01
CA GLU A 122 -15.19 1.75 10.41
C GLU A 122 -14.11 2.33 11.34
N ALA A 123 -12.85 2.32 10.91
CA ALA A 123 -11.75 2.89 11.68
C ALA A 123 -11.87 4.43 11.82
N VAL A 124 -12.27 5.13 10.76
CA VAL A 124 -12.52 6.57 10.78
C VAL A 124 -13.65 6.93 11.73
N GLU A 125 -14.78 6.21 11.65
CA GLU A 125 -15.92 6.42 12.54
C GLU A 125 -15.50 6.27 14.02
N GLY A 126 -14.77 5.19 14.35
CA GLY A 126 -14.25 5.00 15.70
C GLY A 126 -13.30 6.12 16.16
N ILE A 127 -12.46 6.66 15.26
CA ILE A 127 -11.58 7.80 15.58
C ILE A 127 -12.40 9.06 15.85
N LEU A 128 -13.43 9.33 15.03
CA LEU A 128 -14.29 10.52 15.17
C LEU A 128 -15.17 10.46 16.42
N ASP A 129 -15.57 9.27 16.83
CA ASP A 129 -16.34 9.02 18.07
C ASP A 129 -15.44 8.94 19.33
N GLU A 130 -14.14 9.21 19.18
CA GLU A 130 -13.13 9.08 20.24
C GLU A 130 -13.08 7.67 20.88
N ASP A 131 -13.49 6.63 20.14
CA ASP A 131 -13.39 5.23 20.58
C ASP A 131 -11.97 4.70 20.39
N PHE A 132 -11.11 5.03 21.35
CA PHE A 132 -9.72 4.54 21.43
C PHE A 132 -9.57 3.30 22.31
N LYS A 133 -10.64 2.50 22.48
CA LYS A 133 -10.55 1.26 23.25
C LYS A 133 -9.48 0.35 22.67
N LEU A 134 -8.70 -0.23 23.58
CA LEU A 134 -7.62 -1.13 23.22
C LEU A 134 -8.17 -2.40 22.56
N LYS A 135 -7.68 -2.73 21.37
CA LYS A 135 -8.03 -3.97 20.65
C LYS A 135 -7.27 -5.15 21.23
N VAL A 136 -7.89 -6.32 21.30
CA VAL A 136 -7.29 -7.58 21.77
C VAL A 136 -6.01 -7.91 20.94
N GLN A 137 -4.84 -7.99 21.58
CA GLN A 137 -3.49 -8.22 21.00
C GLN A 137 -2.83 -7.06 20.22
N PRO A 138 -2.50 -5.94 20.87
CA PRO A 138 -1.75 -4.84 20.27
C PRO A 138 -0.29 -5.26 20.08
N ASN A 139 0.33 -4.81 18.99
CA ASN A 139 1.78 -4.92 18.83
C ASN A 139 2.50 -3.90 19.73
N CYS A 140 2.49 -4.15 21.03
CA CYS A 140 3.07 -3.26 22.05
C CYS A 140 4.60 -3.27 22.10
N TYR A 141 5.27 -4.14 21.34
CA TYR A 141 6.74 -4.27 21.42
C TYR A 141 7.47 -2.98 20.98
N PHE A 142 6.91 -2.27 19.99
CA PHE A 142 7.45 -1.02 19.44
C PHE A 142 6.57 0.20 19.77
N CYS A 143 5.68 0.09 20.76
CA CYS A 143 4.78 1.20 21.11
C CYS A 143 5.49 2.21 22.02
N ASP A 144 5.61 3.45 21.57
CA ASP A 144 6.24 4.55 22.34
C ASP A 144 5.48 4.88 23.63
N TYR A 145 4.18 4.59 23.67
CA TYR A 145 3.32 4.84 24.84
C TYR A 145 3.28 3.68 25.84
N LYS A 146 4.11 2.65 25.65
CA LYS A 146 4.21 1.47 26.54
C LYS A 146 4.40 1.85 28.01
N GLY A 147 5.14 2.92 28.31
CA GLY A 147 5.42 3.36 29.67
C GLY A 147 4.23 3.96 30.43
N ILE A 148 3.15 4.32 29.74
CA ILE A 148 1.93 4.89 30.34
C ILE A 148 0.67 4.07 29.99
N CYS A 149 0.84 2.92 29.34
CA CYS A 149 -0.27 2.07 28.91
C CYS A 149 -0.78 1.23 30.09
N GLU A 150 -2.06 1.38 30.45
CA GLU A 150 -2.67 0.69 31.60
C GLU A 150 -2.88 -0.82 31.38
N TRP A 151 -2.63 -1.33 30.18
CA TRP A 151 -2.86 -2.74 29.84
C TRP A 151 -1.61 -3.63 29.96
N LEU A 152 -0.42 -3.04 30.09
CA LEU A 152 0.82 -3.77 30.35
C LEU A 152 1.11 -3.81 31.84
#